data_AF-A0A528AH14-F1
#
_entry.id   AF-A0A528AH14-F1
#
_cell.length_a   1.000
_cell.length_b   1.000
_cell.length_c   1.000
_cell.angle_alpha   90.00
_cell.angle_beta   90.00
_cell.angle_gamma   90.00
#
_symmetry.space_group_name_H-M   'P 1'
#
loop_
_entity.id
_entity.type
_entity.pdbx_description
1 polymer ?
#
loop_
_entity_poly.entity_id
_entity_poly.type
_entity_poly.pdbx_seq_one_letter_code
_entity_poly.pdbx_strand_id
1 'polypeptide(L)' 'GHNVKLGRGGIREIEFFVQTQQLIAGGRFPELRGRETVPMLGQLAARGWITADARDALARQYWFLRRVEHA' A
#
# COMPACT_ATOMS: atom_id res chain seq x y z
N GLY A 1 20.90 -6.78 25.16
CA GLY A 1 20.04 -5.76 24.54
C GLY A 1 19.56 -6.31 23.22
N HIS A 2 18.27 -6.63 23.10
CA HIS A 2 17.69 -7.19 21.89
C HIS A 2 17.79 -6.18 20.76
N ASN A 3 18.76 -6.41 19.89
CA ASN A 3 18.94 -5.69 18.65
C ASN A 3 17.71 -5.96 17.79
N VAL A 4 16.85 -4.95 17.65
CA VAL A 4 15.72 -4.94 16.74
C VAL A 4 16.28 -4.99 15.31
N LYS A 5 16.64 -6.18 14.84
CA LYS A 5 16.79 -6.50 13.42
C LYS A 5 15.45 -6.87 12.80
N LEU A 6 14.37 -6.19 13.20
CA LEU A 6 13.06 -6.23 12.51
C LEU A 6 12.92 -5.06 11.51
N GLY A 7 14.02 -4.36 11.23
CA GLY A 7 14.09 -3.13 10.45
C GLY A 7 14.04 -3.28 8.93
N ARG A 8 13.08 -4.03 8.37
CA ARG A 8 12.67 -3.84 6.97
C ARG A 8 11.15 -3.62 6.88
N GLY A 9 10.77 -2.34 6.77
CA GLY A 9 9.86 -1.90 5.72
C GLY A 9 8.35 -2.07 5.86
N GLY A 10 7.78 -2.70 6.89
CA GLY A 10 6.33 -3.01 7.00
C GLY A 10 5.34 -2.07 6.29
N ILE A 11 5.06 -0.88 6.84
CA ILE A 11 4.06 0.04 6.23
C ILE A 11 4.60 0.73 4.98
N ARG A 12 5.89 1.10 5.00
CA ARG A 12 6.55 1.85 3.93
C ARG A 12 6.66 1.03 2.64
N GLU A 13 6.77 -0.29 2.73
CA GLU A 13 6.76 -1.20 1.58
C GLU A 13 5.39 -1.24 0.92
N ILE A 14 4.31 -1.21 1.70
CA ILE A 14 2.94 -1.12 1.16
C ILE A 14 2.73 0.24 0.48
N GLU A 15 3.18 1.33 1.10
CA GLU A 15 3.11 2.67 0.51
C GLU A 15 3.94 2.76 -0.78
N PHE A 16 5.17 2.24 -0.76
CA PHE A 16 6.05 2.23 -1.92
C PHE A 16 5.51 1.35 -3.06
N PHE A 17 4.92 0.19 -2.75
CA PHE A 17 4.23 -0.64 -3.73
C PHE A 17 3.15 0.17 -4.44
N VAL A 18 2.25 0.80 -3.67
CA VAL A 18 1.17 1.61 -4.23
C VAL A 18 1.73 2.76 -5.07
N GLN A 19 2.65 3.55 -4.53
CA GLN A 19 3.26 4.69 -5.23
C GLN A 19 3.96 4.29 -6.53
N THR A 20 4.62 3.12 -6.56
CA THR A 20 5.24 2.59 -7.78
C THR A 20 4.19 2.29 -8.85
N GLN A 21 3.05 1.69 -8.48
CA GLN A 21 1.95 1.48 -9.43
C GLN A 21 1.38 2.81 -9.93
N GLN A 22 1.28 3.83 -9.05
CA GLN A 22 0.82 5.16 -9.44
C GLN A 22 1.79 5.86 -10.40
N LEU A 23 3.11 5.66 -10.27
CA LEU A 23 4.09 6.20 -11.22
C LEU A 23 3.97 5.54 -12.61
N ILE A 24 3.71 4.23 -12.64
CA ILE A 24 3.57 3.47 -13.89
C ILE A 24 2.25 3.81 -14.59
N ALA A 25 1.15 3.85 -13.84
CA ALA A 25 -0.21 3.86 -14.39
C ALA A 25 -0.91 5.23 -14.28
N GLY A 26 -0.48 6.08 -13.35
CA GLY A 26 -1.13 7.36 -13.04
C GLY A 26 -1.06 8.39 -14.18
N GLY A 27 -0.10 8.26 -15.10
CA GLY A 27 -0.09 9.06 -16.34
C GLY A 27 -1.34 8.83 -17.19
N ARG A 28 -1.75 7.56 -17.33
CA ARG A 28 -2.91 7.12 -18.14
C ARG A 28 -4.22 7.16 -17.36
N PHE A 29 -4.19 6.92 -16.06
CA PHE A 29 -5.36 6.82 -15.19
C PHE A 29 -5.28 7.86 -14.06
N PRO A 30 -5.82 9.07 -14.27
CA PRO A 30 -5.74 10.17 -13.29
C PRO A 30 -6.27 9.82 -11.89
N GLU A 31 -7.24 8.92 -11.80
CA GLU A 31 -7.79 8.37 -10.56
C GLU A 31 -6.77 7.60 -9.71
N LEU A 32 -5.65 7.15 -10.29
CA LEU A 32 -4.53 6.55 -9.58
C LEU A 32 -3.58 7.61 -9.00
N ARG A 33 -3.93 8.91 -8.98
CA ARG A 33 -3.08 9.96 -8.40
C ARG A 33 -3.51 10.38 -6.98
N GLY A 34 -4.39 9.61 -6.35
CA GLY A 34 -4.81 9.84 -4.97
C GLY A 34 -3.67 9.69 -3.97
N ARG A 35 -3.76 10.40 -2.84
CA ARG A 35 -2.67 10.45 -1.85
C ARG A 35 -2.75 9.33 -0.80
N GLU A 36 -3.91 8.71 -0.66
CA GLU A 36 -4.18 7.74 0.39
C GLU A 36 -3.94 6.30 -0.11
N THR A 37 -3.13 5.54 0.64
CA THR A 37 -2.70 4.18 0.27
C THR A 37 -3.87 3.21 0.04
N VAL A 38 -4.82 3.14 0.98
CA VAL A 38 -5.92 2.16 0.93
C VAL A 38 -6.92 2.47 -0.20
N PRO A 39 -7.38 3.71 -0.39
CA PRO A 39 -8.16 4.07 -1.59
C PRO A 39 -7.47 3.72 -2.90
N MET A 40 -6.14 3.89 -2.99
CA MET A 40 -5.39 3.55 -4.21
C MET A 40 -5.27 2.05 -4.44
N LEU A 41 -5.16 1.22 -3.38
CA LEU A 41 -5.31 -0.23 -3.51
C LEU A 41 -6.68 -0.61 -4.12
N GLY A 42 -7.74 0.10 -3.72
CA GLY A 42 -9.07 -0.06 -4.32
C GLY A 42 -9.10 0.26 -5.81
N GLN A 43 -8.48 1.38 -6.22
CA GLN A 43 -8.42 1.80 -7.62
C GLN A 43 -7.57 0.86 -8.50
N LEU A 44 -6.50 0.28 -7.94
CA LEU A 44 -5.67 -0.72 -8.60
C LEU A 44 -6.45 -2.03 -8.81
N ALA A 45 -7.19 -2.48 -7.80
CA ALA A 45 -8.02 -3.69 -7.91
C ALA A 45 -9.16 -3.52 -8.92
N ALA A 46 -9.83 -2.35 -8.91
CA ALA A 46 -10.92 -2.05 -9.85
C ALA A 46 -10.47 -2.07 -11.32
N ARG A 47 -9.16 -1.93 -11.58
CA ARG A 47 -8.55 -1.99 -12.93
C ARG A 47 -7.82 -3.30 -13.21
N GLY A 48 -7.86 -4.26 -12.30
CA GLY A 48 -7.22 -5.56 -12.46
C GLY A 48 -5.69 -5.55 -12.35
N TRP A 49 -5.08 -4.50 -11.79
CA TRP A 49 -3.63 -4.47 -11.53
C TRP A 49 -3.23 -5.37 -10.36
N ILE A 50 -4.17 -5.55 -9.43
CA ILE A 50 -4.08 -6.50 -8.32
C ILE A 50 -5.42 -7.21 -8.16
N THR A 51 -5.41 -8.38 -7.52
CA THR A 51 -6.65 -9.09 -7.19
C THR A 51 -7.37 -8.41 -6.02
N ALA A 52 -8.68 -8.68 -5.87
CA ALA A 52 -9.44 -8.22 -4.70
C ALA A 52 -8.88 -8.78 -3.39
N ASP A 53 -8.42 -10.05 -3.40
CA ASP A 53 -7.78 -10.68 -2.24
C ASP A 53 -6.49 -9.96 -1.83
N ALA A 54 -5.65 -9.59 -2.82
CA ALA A 54 -4.42 -8.84 -2.57
C ALA A 54 -4.73 -7.44 -2.01
N ARG A 55 -5.74 -6.74 -2.56
CA ARG A 55 -6.23 -5.46 -2.00
C ARG A 55 -6.59 -5.62 -0.53
N ASP A 56 -7.37 -6.65 -0.19
CA ASP A 56 -7.86 -6.85 1.17
C ASP A 56 -6.76 -7.24 2.15
N ALA A 57 -5.83 -8.09 1.73
CA ALA A 57 -4.67 -8.46 2.53
C ALA A 57 -3.79 -7.22 2.82
N LEU A 58 -3.43 -6.46 1.78
CA LEU A 58 -2.60 -5.27 1.92
C LEU A 58 -3.29 -4.17 2.74
N ALA A 59 -4.60 -3.96 2.58
CA ALA A 59 -5.34 -2.99 3.37
C ALA A 59 -5.38 -3.37 4.86
N ARG A 60 -5.62 -4.64 5.20
CA ARG A 60 -5.57 -5.12 6.58
C ARG A 60 -4.18 -4.96 7.19
N GLN A 61 -3.14 -5.35 6.45
CA GLN A 61 -1.75 -5.22 6.91
C GLN A 61 -1.36 -3.75 7.12
N TYR A 62 -1.72 -2.87 6.18
CA TYR A 62 -1.49 -1.43 6.30
C TYR A 62 -2.09 -0.86 7.59
N TRP A 63 -3.36 -1.16 7.89
CA TRP A 63 -4.00 -0.66 9.10
C TRP A 63 -3.42 -1.24 10.39
N PHE A 64 -3.05 -2.52 10.38
CA PHE A 64 -2.37 -3.15 11.52
C PHE A 64 -1.04 -2.45 11.80
N LEU A 65 -0.20 -2.28 10.78
CA LEU A 65 1.11 -1.64 10.90
C LEU A 65 0.99 -0.16 11.29
N ARG A 66 0.04 0.57 10.70
CA ARG A 66 -0.23 1.96 11.04
C ARG A 66 -0.65 2.14 12.49
N ARG A 67 -1.42 1.20 13.05
CA ARG A 67 -1.78 1.21 14.47
C ARG A 67 -0.56 0.94 15.36
N VAL A 68 0.34 0.05 14.96
CA VAL A 68 1.56 -0.28 15.72
C VAL A 68 2.59 0.86 15.68
N GLU A 69 2.77 1.54 14.53
CA GLU A 69 3.72 2.65 14.41
C GLU A 69 3.25 3.97 15.06
N HIS A 70 1.94 4.12 15.29
CA HIS A 70 1.35 5.29 15.94
C HIS A 70 0.86 5.04 17.38
N ALA A 71 1.22 3.90 17.98
CA ALA A 71 1.00 3.59 19.40
C ALA A 71 2.19 4.05 20.25
#